data_AF-A0A7Z9D7Y8-F1
#
_entry.id   AF-A0A7Z9D7Y8-F1
#
_cell.length_a   1.000
_cell.length_b   1.000
_cell.length_c   1.000
_cell.angle_alpha   90.00
_cell.angle_beta   90.00
_cell.angle_gamma   90.00
#
_symmetry.space_group_name_H-M   'P 1'
#
loop_
_entity.id
_entity.type
_entity.pdbx_description
1 polymer ?
#
loop_
_entity_poly.entity_id
_entity_poly.type
_entity_poly.pdbx_seq_one_letter_code
_entity_poly.pdbx_strand_id
1 'polypeptide(L)'
;MKTTVVIEEKKFFTYDSDYFNIRYDSLSDYFRIDCGVLFNLSTGQLYVSDPYMDDSTAVKRIESFPNNFYKAYLESGEILHIQCDTAIDNYIFQKIKNNPKLLHKKCNLDDFEIIFGPNNLTLFELHRYTKNRDPALPRDSALVIRLKESNSTYYLTILELGKVICKREQVSSFEFLGNKFLCSLKNGTHFNFEILLADYMQQIISDLFELYKIKK
;
A
#
# COMPACT_ATOMS: atom_id res chain seq x y z
N MET A 1 -8.04 -11.15 -0.44
CA MET A 1 -9.31 -10.47 -0.74
C MET A 1 -9.90 -11.04 -2.00
N LYS A 2 -11.19 -11.35 -1.99
CA LYS A 2 -11.88 -11.92 -3.14
C LYS A 2 -12.85 -10.93 -3.73
N THR A 3 -12.72 -10.62 -5.02
CA THR A 3 -13.59 -9.67 -5.71
C THR A 3 -14.25 -10.33 -6.91
N THR A 4 -15.58 -10.44 -6.90
CA THR A 4 -16.38 -10.96 -8.02
C THR A 4 -17.05 -9.80 -8.75
N VAL A 5 -16.83 -9.71 -10.06
CA VAL A 5 -17.51 -8.76 -10.94
C VAL A 5 -18.88 -9.31 -11.31
N VAL A 6 -19.92 -8.49 -11.14
CA VAL A 6 -21.32 -8.82 -11.45
C VAL A 6 -21.88 -7.79 -12.42
N ILE A 7 -22.45 -8.29 -13.52
CA ILE A 7 -23.09 -7.49 -14.58
C ILE A 7 -24.49 -8.05 -14.77
N GLU A 8 -25.52 -7.20 -14.70
CA GLU A 8 -26.93 -7.62 -14.84
C GLU A 8 -27.29 -8.82 -13.93
N GLU A 9 -26.88 -8.77 -12.66
CA GLU A 9 -27.09 -9.83 -11.65
C GLU A 9 -26.41 -11.18 -11.94
N LYS A 10 -25.64 -11.28 -13.04
CA LYS A 10 -24.86 -12.47 -13.38
C LYS A 10 -23.41 -12.29 -12.97
N LYS A 11 -22.85 -13.32 -12.34
CA LYS A 11 -21.41 -13.39 -12.07
C LYS A 11 -20.67 -13.44 -13.40
N PHE A 12 -19.73 -12.52 -13.60
CA PHE A 12 -18.95 -12.43 -14.82
C PHE A 12 -17.56 -13.07 -14.63
N PHE A 13 -16.77 -12.55 -13.69
CA PHE A 13 -15.44 -13.06 -13.36
C PHE A 13 -15.10 -12.86 -11.88
N THR A 14 -14.05 -13.53 -11.37
CA THR A 14 -13.60 -13.41 -9.98
C THR A 14 -12.09 -13.28 -9.90
N TYR A 15 -11.65 -12.24 -9.21
CA TYR A 15 -10.28 -12.03 -8.78
C TYR A 15 -10.09 -12.62 -7.39
N ASP A 16 -9.06 -13.45 -7.25
CA ASP A 16 -8.68 -14.10 -6.00
C ASP A 16 -7.16 -13.94 -5.85
N SER A 17 -6.73 -12.90 -5.12
CA SER A 17 -5.32 -12.61 -4.90
C SER A 17 -4.96 -12.84 -3.43
N ASP A 18 -3.96 -13.70 -3.24
CA ASP A 18 -3.27 -13.88 -1.96
C ASP A 18 -2.28 -12.75 -1.67
N TYR A 19 -2.03 -11.90 -2.66
CA TYR A 19 -1.16 -10.74 -2.55
C TYR A 19 -1.96 -9.46 -2.39
N PHE A 20 -1.39 -8.58 -1.58
CA PHE A 20 -1.93 -7.26 -1.30
C PHE A 20 -0.83 -6.23 -1.44
N ASN A 21 -0.99 -5.27 -2.33
CA ASN A 21 -0.04 -4.18 -2.57
C ASN A 21 -0.71 -2.83 -2.26
N ILE A 22 -0.01 -2.01 -1.49
CA ILE A 22 -0.38 -0.63 -1.17
C ILE A 22 0.72 0.24 -1.68
N ARG A 23 0.37 1.23 -2.48
CA ARG A 23 1.32 2.21 -3.00
C ARG A 23 0.79 3.62 -2.79
N TYR A 24 1.69 4.50 -2.36
CA TYR A 24 1.46 5.92 -2.30
C TYR A 24 2.52 6.65 -3.12
N ASP A 25 2.06 7.51 -4.02
CA ASP A 25 2.90 8.45 -4.78
C ASP A 25 2.47 9.87 -4.43
N SER A 26 3.37 10.60 -3.76
CA SER A 26 3.12 11.93 -3.24
C SER A 26 3.00 13.00 -4.33
N LEU A 27 3.64 12.82 -5.50
CA LEU A 27 3.58 13.81 -6.58
C LEU A 27 2.25 13.77 -7.32
N SER A 28 1.80 12.55 -7.59
CA SER A 28 0.53 12.31 -8.29
C SER A 28 -0.68 12.38 -7.35
N ASP A 29 -0.42 12.62 -6.06
CA ASP A 29 -1.39 12.60 -4.97
C ASP A 29 -2.28 11.36 -5.10
N TYR A 30 -1.60 10.23 -5.14
CA TYR A 30 -2.12 8.98 -5.65
C TYR A 30 -1.94 7.89 -4.61
N PHE A 31 -3.06 7.27 -4.23
CA PHE A 31 -3.05 6.12 -3.34
C PHE A 31 -3.71 4.93 -4.04
N ARG A 32 -2.91 3.89 -4.25
CA ARG A 32 -3.32 2.67 -4.93
C ARG A 32 -3.32 1.51 -3.97
N ILE A 33 -4.35 0.70 -4.10
CA ILE A 33 -4.41 -0.63 -3.51
C ILE A 33 -4.67 -1.62 -4.62
N ASP A 34 -3.83 -2.64 -4.66
CA ASP A 34 -3.93 -3.77 -5.58
C ASP A 34 -4.11 -5.04 -4.75
N CYS A 35 -5.29 -5.63 -4.89
CA CYS A 35 -5.67 -6.85 -4.19
C CYS A 35 -6.30 -7.86 -5.17
N GLY A 36 -5.78 -7.90 -6.39
CA GLY A 36 -6.37 -8.61 -7.54
C GLY A 36 -7.34 -7.73 -8.35
N VAL A 37 -7.83 -6.64 -7.74
CA VAL A 37 -8.47 -5.51 -8.42
C VAL A 37 -7.73 -4.25 -8.00
N LEU A 38 -7.60 -3.29 -8.92
CA LEU A 38 -6.94 -2.02 -8.64
C LEU A 38 -7.94 -0.99 -8.13
N PHE A 39 -7.83 -0.62 -6.87
CA PHE A 39 -8.52 0.53 -6.29
C PHE A 39 -7.57 1.73 -6.30
N ASN A 40 -7.91 2.74 -7.08
CA ASN A 40 -7.12 3.95 -7.25
C ASN A 40 -7.88 5.14 -6.65
N LEU A 41 -7.35 5.70 -5.58
CA LEU A 41 -7.83 6.95 -5.02
C LEU A 41 -7.00 8.11 -5.58
N SER A 42 -7.65 8.99 -6.32
CA SER A 42 -7.02 10.19 -6.90
C SER A 42 -8.01 11.34 -6.86
N THR A 43 -7.53 12.54 -6.52
CA THR A 43 -8.30 13.81 -6.56
C THR A 43 -9.67 13.77 -5.87
N GLY A 44 -9.84 12.96 -4.83
CA GLY A 44 -11.11 12.89 -4.09
C GLY A 44 -12.11 11.87 -4.63
N GLN A 45 -11.76 11.12 -5.68
CA GLN A 45 -12.60 10.12 -6.32
C GLN A 45 -11.91 8.75 -6.27
N LEU A 46 -12.70 7.72 -6.00
CA LEU A 46 -12.25 6.34 -6.07
C LEU A 46 -12.55 5.78 -7.45
N TYR A 47 -11.55 5.17 -8.07
CA TYR A 47 -11.65 4.45 -9.32
C TYR A 47 -11.29 2.98 -9.12
N VAL A 48 -11.87 2.14 -9.95
CA VAL A 48 -11.50 0.74 -10.06
C VAL A 48 -11.01 0.46 -11.48
N SER A 49 -9.89 -0.23 -11.60
CA SER A 49 -9.42 -0.75 -12.87
C SER A 49 -9.09 -2.25 -12.79
N ASP A 50 -9.19 -2.91 -13.92
CA ASP A 50 -8.59 -4.23 -14.12
C ASP A 50 -7.05 -4.04 -14.08
N PRO A 51 -6.30 -4.84 -13.33
CA PRO A 51 -4.84 -4.75 -13.30
C PRO A 51 -4.16 -4.94 -14.66
N TYR A 52 -4.86 -5.50 -15.65
CA TYR A 52 -4.36 -5.79 -16.99
C TYR A 52 -4.92 -4.86 -18.08
N MET A 53 -5.77 -3.89 -17.73
CA MET A 53 -6.34 -2.92 -18.68
C MET A 53 -6.07 -1.48 -18.22
N ASP A 54 -5.91 -0.58 -19.18
CA ASP A 54 -5.69 0.85 -18.91
C ASP A 54 -6.99 1.60 -18.53
N ASP A 55 -8.15 0.95 -18.69
CA ASP A 55 -9.44 1.55 -18.40
C ASP A 55 -9.74 1.52 -16.90
N SER A 56 -10.14 2.68 -16.37
CA SER A 56 -10.59 2.83 -14.98
C SER A 56 -11.99 3.40 -14.93
N THR A 57 -12.82 2.86 -14.03
CA THR A 57 -14.20 3.29 -13.84
C THR A 57 -14.39 3.88 -12.45
N ALA A 58 -15.05 5.02 -12.36
CA ALA A 58 -15.34 5.65 -11.08
C ALA A 58 -16.32 4.81 -10.25
N VAL A 59 -16.08 4.74 -8.94
CA VAL A 59 -16.98 4.13 -7.96
C VAL A 59 -18.01 5.16 -7.53
N LYS A 60 -19.29 4.87 -7.78
CA LYS A 60 -20.42 5.72 -7.43
C LYS A 60 -20.77 5.64 -5.94
N ARG A 61 -20.80 4.43 -5.38
CA ARG A 61 -21.04 4.20 -3.94
C ARG A 61 -20.56 2.81 -3.52
N ILE A 62 -20.34 2.65 -2.23
CA ILE A 62 -20.01 1.36 -1.61
C ILE A 62 -20.98 1.09 -0.47
N GLU A 63 -21.63 -0.06 -0.52
CA GLU A 63 -22.51 -0.57 0.54
C GLU A 63 -21.77 -1.64 1.35
N SER A 64 -22.00 -1.64 2.67
CA SER A 64 -21.43 -2.60 3.60
C SER A 64 -22.50 -3.56 4.10
N PHE A 65 -22.15 -4.83 4.19
CA PHE A 65 -23.00 -5.91 4.64
C PHE A 65 -22.29 -6.70 5.76
N PRO A 66 -23.02 -7.55 6.51
CA PRO A 66 -22.41 -8.43 7.51
C PRO A 66 -21.30 -9.31 6.91
N ASN A 67 -20.44 -9.85 7.78
CA ASN A 67 -19.34 -10.76 7.42
C ASN A 67 -18.27 -10.16 6.50
N ASN A 68 -17.98 -8.87 6.67
CA ASN A 68 -16.98 -8.14 5.87
C ASN A 68 -17.22 -8.22 4.36
N PHE A 69 -18.50 -8.23 3.97
CA PHE A 69 -18.93 -8.23 2.59
C PHE A 69 -19.30 -6.81 2.14
N TYR A 70 -18.91 -6.44 0.93
CA TYR A 70 -19.16 -5.12 0.36
C TYR A 70 -19.66 -5.22 -1.07
N LYS A 71 -20.47 -4.23 -1.47
CA LYS A 71 -20.83 -4.01 -2.87
C LYS A 71 -20.38 -2.64 -3.31
N ALA A 72 -19.48 -2.57 -4.29
CA ALA A 72 -19.10 -1.32 -4.94
C ALA A 72 -19.87 -1.20 -6.26
N TYR A 73 -20.58 -0.09 -6.42
CA TYR A 73 -21.37 0.22 -7.61
C TYR A 73 -20.56 1.16 -8.49
N LEU A 74 -20.26 0.75 -9.73
CA LEU A 74 -19.45 1.52 -10.67
C LEU A 74 -20.34 2.42 -11.55
N GLU A 75 -19.77 3.50 -12.08
CA GLU A 75 -20.47 4.37 -13.04
C GLU A 75 -20.80 3.66 -14.36
N SER A 76 -20.04 2.62 -14.72
CA SER A 76 -20.32 1.74 -15.86
C SER A 76 -21.62 0.92 -15.71
N GLY A 77 -22.18 0.83 -14.50
CA GLY A 77 -23.33 -0.01 -14.15
C GLY A 77 -22.96 -1.37 -13.57
N GLU A 78 -21.68 -1.74 -13.58
CA GLU A 78 -21.18 -2.97 -12.97
C GLU A 78 -21.20 -2.90 -11.44
N ILE A 79 -21.31 -4.06 -10.80
CA ILE A 79 -21.27 -4.20 -9.34
C ILE A 79 -20.13 -5.14 -8.97
N LEU A 80 -19.24 -4.67 -8.11
CA LEU A 80 -18.18 -5.49 -7.53
C LEU A 80 -18.66 -6.04 -6.19
N HIS A 81 -18.71 -7.36 -6.08
CA HIS A 81 -18.92 -8.08 -4.83
C HIS A 81 -17.57 -8.37 -4.19
N ILE A 82 -17.28 -7.74 -3.06
CA ILE A 82 -15.96 -7.76 -2.43
C ILE A 82 -16.09 -8.44 -1.07
N GLN A 83 -15.35 -9.54 -0.92
CA GLN A 83 -15.26 -10.30 0.32
C GLN A 83 -13.86 -10.10 0.91
N CYS A 84 -13.83 -9.56 2.13
CA CYS A 84 -12.60 -9.36 2.87
C CYS A 84 -12.39 -10.52 3.86
N ASP A 85 -11.48 -11.43 3.52
CA ASP A 85 -11.24 -12.65 4.30
C ASP A 85 -10.24 -12.43 5.44
N THR A 86 -9.45 -11.35 5.39
CA THR A 86 -8.46 -11.01 6.41
C THR A 86 -8.78 -9.69 7.13
N ALA A 87 -8.24 -9.52 8.34
CA ALA A 87 -8.34 -8.27 9.08
C ALA A 87 -7.69 -7.09 8.33
N ILE A 88 -6.59 -7.35 7.61
CA ILE A 88 -5.91 -6.36 6.76
C ILE A 88 -6.80 -5.97 5.58
N ASP A 89 -7.38 -6.95 4.88
CA ASP A 89 -8.31 -6.72 3.76
C ASP A 89 -9.45 -5.78 4.21
N ASN A 90 -10.09 -6.12 5.33
CA ASN A 90 -11.23 -5.40 5.85
C ASN A 90 -10.86 -3.99 6.32
N TYR A 91 -9.73 -3.85 7.03
CA TYR A 91 -9.23 -2.56 7.49
C TYR A 91 -9.00 -1.61 6.32
N ILE A 92 -8.29 -2.07 5.30
CA ILE A 92 -7.93 -1.23 4.16
C ILE A 92 -9.16 -0.85 3.35
N PHE A 93 -10.05 -1.81 3.11
CA PHE A 93 -11.27 -1.52 2.36
C PHE A 93 -12.17 -0.49 3.07
N GLN A 94 -12.24 -0.55 4.40
CA GLN A 94 -12.89 0.48 5.21
C GLN A 94 -12.22 1.85 5.08
N LYS A 95 -10.89 1.91 5.00
CA LYS A 95 -10.16 3.18 4.80
C LYS A 95 -10.46 3.80 3.44
N ILE A 96 -10.44 3.01 2.38
CA ILE A 96 -10.80 3.46 1.02
C ILE A 96 -12.24 3.98 1.00
N LYS A 97 -13.18 3.20 1.53
CA LYS A 97 -14.61 3.54 1.53
C LYS A 97 -14.89 4.86 2.23
N ASN A 98 -14.33 5.07 3.41
CA ASN A 98 -14.73 6.17 4.28
C ASN A 98 -13.97 7.48 4.02
N ASN A 99 -12.86 7.46 3.28
CA ASN A 99 -11.99 8.62 3.18
C ASN A 99 -11.41 8.91 1.77
N PRO A 100 -12.26 9.21 0.77
CA PRO A 100 -11.73 9.54 -0.55
C PRO A 100 -11.03 10.91 -0.61
N LYS A 101 -11.29 11.82 0.35
CA LYS A 101 -10.87 13.24 0.31
C LYS A 101 -9.48 13.55 0.87
N LEU A 102 -8.70 12.55 1.28
CA LEU A 102 -7.49 12.76 2.12
C LEU A 102 -6.24 13.24 1.38
N LEU A 103 -6.33 13.40 0.07
CA LEU A 103 -5.21 13.74 -0.80
C LEU A 103 -5.11 15.27 -0.88
N HIS A 104 -4.49 15.85 0.16
CA HIS A 104 -4.05 17.23 0.14
C HIS A 104 -2.54 17.27 -0.05
N LYS A 105 -2.13 17.90 -1.16
CA LYS A 105 -0.74 18.12 -1.56
C LYS A 105 0.07 18.81 -0.45
N LYS A 106 0.76 18.03 0.37
CA LYS A 106 1.91 18.52 1.15
C LYS A 106 3.16 18.25 0.31
N CYS A 107 3.96 19.30 0.10
CA CYS A 107 5.26 19.14 -0.56
C CYS A 107 6.21 18.34 0.36
N ASN A 108 7.04 17.47 -0.24
CA ASN A 108 8.09 16.68 0.41
C ASN A 108 7.63 15.51 1.31
N LEU A 109 6.59 14.78 0.90
CA LEU A 109 6.26 13.49 1.52
C LEU A 109 7.09 12.36 0.87
N ASP A 110 7.26 11.28 1.61
CA ASP A 110 7.85 10.04 1.13
C ASP A 110 6.84 9.25 0.29
N ASP A 111 7.32 8.64 -0.79
CA ASP A 111 6.58 7.63 -1.53
C ASP A 111 6.83 6.27 -0.87
N PHE A 112 5.84 5.39 -0.84
CA PHE A 112 6.03 4.05 -0.29
C PHE A 112 5.26 2.97 -1.06
N GLU A 113 5.76 1.75 -0.95
CA GLU A 113 5.13 0.53 -1.41
C GLU A 113 5.23 -0.54 -0.32
N ILE A 114 4.09 -1.14 0.01
CA ILE A 114 3.99 -2.27 0.94
C ILE A 114 3.34 -3.43 0.21
N ILE A 115 3.99 -4.59 0.21
CA ILE A 115 3.44 -5.81 -0.35
C ILE A 115 3.34 -6.85 0.76
N PHE A 116 2.12 -7.30 1.04
CA PHE A 116 1.85 -8.49 1.83
C PHE A 116 1.64 -9.68 0.91
N GLY A 117 2.30 -10.78 1.23
CA GLY A 117 1.89 -12.10 0.78
C GLY A 117 0.85 -12.69 1.73
N PRO A 118 0.43 -13.95 1.52
CA PRO A 118 -0.63 -14.55 2.31
C PRO A 118 -0.34 -14.58 3.82
N ASN A 119 0.94 -14.78 4.20
CA ASN A 119 1.35 -14.98 5.60
C ASN A 119 2.47 -14.04 6.07
N ASN A 120 3.00 -13.18 5.21
CA ASN A 120 4.18 -12.39 5.51
C ASN A 120 4.15 -11.03 4.82
N LEU A 121 4.82 -10.04 5.42
CA LEU A 121 5.28 -8.87 4.69
C LEU A 121 6.33 -9.34 3.67
N THR A 122 6.09 -9.14 2.39
CA THR A 122 7.01 -9.51 1.30
C THR A 122 7.97 -8.37 0.98
N LEU A 123 7.46 -7.14 0.97
CA LEU A 123 8.21 -5.93 0.66
C LEU A 123 7.69 -4.75 1.48
N PHE A 124 8.60 -3.98 2.04
CA PHE A 124 8.38 -2.57 2.36
C PHE A 124 9.47 -1.76 1.65
N GLU A 125 9.05 -0.79 0.85
CA GLU A 125 9.94 0.10 0.13
C GLU A 125 9.50 1.55 0.33
N LEU A 126 10.46 2.43 0.60
CA LEU A 126 10.23 3.84 0.82
C LEU A 126 11.24 4.66 0.03
N HIS A 127 10.75 5.71 -0.62
CA HIS A 127 11.54 6.64 -1.42
C HIS A 127 11.30 8.07 -0.93
N ARG A 128 12.36 8.73 -0.48
CA ARG A 128 12.38 10.18 -0.26
C ARG A 128 13.09 10.83 -1.43
N TYR A 129 12.49 11.85 -2.00
CA TYR A 129 13.10 12.62 -3.08
C TYR A 129 13.74 13.90 -2.55
N THR A 130 14.73 14.40 -3.28
CA THR A 130 15.24 15.75 -3.03
C THR A 130 14.17 16.80 -3.36
N LYS A 131 14.27 18.00 -2.78
CA LYS A 131 13.29 19.09 -2.97
C LYS A 131 13.11 19.52 -4.44
N ASN A 132 14.05 19.16 -5.31
CA ASN A 132 14.07 19.52 -6.73
C ASN A 132 13.68 18.33 -7.62
N ARG A 133 12.71 17.53 -7.20
CA ARG A 133 12.23 16.35 -7.94
C ARG A 133 11.88 16.73 -9.38
N ASP A 134 12.71 16.35 -10.33
CA ASP A 134 12.37 16.39 -11.75
C ASP A 134 11.72 15.04 -12.10
N PRO A 135 10.42 14.99 -12.49
CA PRO A 135 9.76 13.76 -12.89
C PRO A 135 10.47 13.01 -14.04
N ALA A 136 11.31 13.69 -14.82
CA ALA A 136 12.08 13.11 -15.91
C ALA A 136 13.40 12.46 -15.47
N LEU A 137 13.83 12.61 -14.21
CA LEU A 137 15.11 12.09 -13.72
C LEU A 137 14.92 10.91 -12.74
N PRO A 138 15.27 9.67 -13.13
CA PRO A 138 15.01 8.46 -12.33
C PRO A 138 15.92 8.29 -11.10
N ARG A 139 16.75 9.28 -10.72
CA ARG A 139 17.78 9.16 -9.67
C ARG A 139 17.71 10.21 -8.56
N ASP A 140 16.61 10.95 -8.45
CA ASP A 140 16.49 12.05 -7.48
C ASP A 140 16.11 11.59 -6.05
N SER A 141 16.17 10.29 -5.76
CA SER A 141 15.91 9.76 -4.43
C SER A 141 17.05 10.13 -3.46
N ALA A 142 16.75 11.01 -2.51
CA ALA A 142 17.61 11.34 -1.39
C ALA A 142 17.78 10.16 -0.43
N LEU A 143 16.74 9.35 -0.24
CA LEU A 143 16.75 8.15 0.59
C LEU A 143 15.92 7.05 -0.06
N VAL A 144 16.44 5.83 -0.06
CA VAL A 144 15.70 4.61 -0.40
C VAL A 144 15.89 3.63 0.73
N ILE A 145 14.79 3.17 1.33
CA ILE A 145 14.78 2.08 2.31
C ILE A 145 14.03 0.93 1.69
N ARG A 146 14.66 -0.24 1.63
CA ARG A 146 14.04 -1.46 1.10
C ARG A 146 14.23 -2.62 2.06
N LEU A 147 13.12 -3.06 2.65
CA LEU A 147 13.02 -4.26 3.46
C LEU A 147 12.32 -5.34 2.64
N LYS A 148 13.05 -6.40 2.27
CA LYS A 148 12.50 -7.47 1.43
C LYS A 148 12.67 -8.83 2.10
N GLU A 149 11.61 -9.62 2.05
CA GLU A 149 11.63 -11.02 2.49
C GLU A 149 12.23 -11.91 1.40
N SER A 150 13.05 -12.88 1.83
CA SER A 150 13.60 -13.94 0.99
C SER A 150 13.90 -15.17 1.86
N ASN A 151 13.24 -16.28 1.56
CA ASN A 151 13.41 -17.57 2.25
C ASN A 151 13.23 -17.46 3.78
N SER A 152 12.12 -16.87 4.20
CA SER A 152 11.74 -16.58 5.59
C SER A 152 12.71 -15.66 6.34
N THR A 153 13.61 -14.98 5.61
CA THR A 153 14.58 -14.03 6.17
C THR A 153 14.38 -12.66 5.55
N TYR A 154 14.38 -11.62 6.40
CA TYR A 154 14.30 -10.25 5.93
C TYR A 154 15.69 -9.68 5.67
N TYR A 155 15.80 -8.94 4.57
CA TYR A 155 17.02 -8.24 4.18
C TYR A 155 16.74 -6.75 4.01
N LEU A 156 17.64 -5.92 4.52
CA LEU A 156 17.57 -4.48 4.43
C LEU A 156 18.57 -3.96 3.40
N THR A 157 18.14 -3.04 2.55
CA THR A 157 19.01 -2.23 1.69
C THR A 157 18.66 -0.76 1.90
N ILE A 158 19.68 0.07 2.12
CA ILE A 158 19.53 1.51 2.30
C ILE A 158 20.46 2.23 1.34
N LEU A 159 19.91 3.16 0.57
CA LEU A 159 20.66 4.10 -0.23
C LEU A 159 20.36 5.51 0.25
N GLU A 160 21.39 6.34 0.43
CA GLU A 160 21.23 7.75 0.75
C GLU A 160 22.09 8.57 -0.22
N LEU A 161 21.48 9.52 -0.93
CA LEU A 161 22.14 10.36 -1.94
C LEU A 161 22.99 9.53 -2.93
N GLY A 162 22.44 8.40 -3.37
CA GLY A 162 23.09 7.46 -4.29
C GLY A 162 24.20 6.58 -3.69
N LYS A 163 24.53 6.74 -2.40
CA LYS A 163 25.51 5.90 -1.69
C LYS A 163 24.82 4.75 -0.98
N VAL A 164 25.37 3.55 -1.10
CA VAL A 164 24.88 2.37 -0.38
C VAL A 164 25.35 2.44 1.07
N ILE A 165 24.41 2.63 2.01
CA ILE A 165 24.69 2.63 3.46
C ILE A 165 24.53 1.22 4.04
N CYS A 166 23.57 0.46 3.51
CA CYS A 166 23.31 -0.91 3.91
C CYS A 166 23.04 -1.74 2.66
N LYS A 167 23.79 -2.83 2.47
CA LYS A 167 23.74 -3.63 1.24
C LYS A 167 23.21 -5.04 1.53
N ARG A 168 21.88 -5.19 1.52
CA ARG A 168 21.20 -6.48 1.64
C ARG A 168 21.63 -7.24 2.91
N GLU A 169 21.61 -6.56 4.05
CA GLU A 169 21.99 -7.14 5.34
C GLU A 169 20.81 -7.85 6.01
N GLN A 170 21.09 -8.93 6.74
CA GLN A 170 20.03 -9.67 7.45
C GLN A 170 19.46 -8.89 8.62
N VAL A 171 18.14 -8.81 8.67
CA VAL A 171 17.37 -8.13 9.71
C VAL A 171 17.09 -9.10 10.85
N SER A 172 17.32 -8.66 12.08
CA SER A 172 16.94 -9.37 13.30
C SER A 172 15.54 -8.97 13.78
N SER A 173 15.20 -7.69 13.69
CA SER A 173 13.88 -7.16 14.01
C SER A 173 13.62 -5.84 13.27
N PHE A 174 12.35 -5.52 13.06
CA PHE A 174 11.92 -4.23 12.55
C PHE A 174 10.57 -3.85 13.15
N GLU A 175 10.31 -2.56 13.24
CA GLU A 175 9.07 -2.01 13.81
C GLU A 175 8.72 -0.65 13.20
N PHE A 176 7.42 -0.38 13.10
CA PHE A 176 6.90 0.95 12.78
C PHE A 176 6.25 1.53 14.04
N LEU A 177 6.74 2.67 14.49
CA LEU A 177 6.22 3.40 15.66
C LEU A 177 5.86 4.81 15.24
N GLY A 178 4.56 5.04 14.97
CA GLY A 178 4.08 6.32 14.45
C GLY A 178 4.75 6.65 13.12
N ASN A 179 5.56 7.71 13.09
CA ASN A 179 6.30 8.12 11.90
C ASN A 179 7.73 7.56 11.84
N LYS A 180 8.09 6.57 12.67
CA LYS A 180 9.45 6.01 12.70
C LYS A 180 9.49 4.57 12.21
N PHE A 181 10.49 4.26 11.38
CA PHE A 181 10.89 2.90 11.06
C PHE A 181 12.17 2.54 11.80
N LEU A 182 12.06 1.58 12.71
CA LEU A 182 13.16 1.04 13.49
C LEU A 182 13.56 -0.31 12.90
N CYS A 183 14.86 -0.51 12.69
CA CYS A 183 15.37 -1.77 12.17
C CYS A 183 16.67 -2.16 12.87
N SER A 184 16.75 -3.40 13.34
CA SER A 184 17.95 -3.99 13.91
C SER A 184 18.47 -5.07 12.96
N LEU A 185 19.77 -5.06 12.70
CA LEU A 185 20.44 -6.08 11.90
C LEU A 185 21.01 -7.19 12.79
N LYS A 186 21.27 -8.37 12.22
CA LYS A 186 21.92 -9.47 12.96
C LYS A 186 23.37 -9.18 13.34
N ASN A 187 24.03 -8.24 12.65
CA ASN A 187 25.39 -7.81 12.97
C ASN A 187 25.46 -6.80 14.13
N GLY A 188 24.33 -6.46 14.76
CA GLY A 188 24.25 -5.50 15.87
C GLY A 188 24.07 -4.04 15.44
N THR A 189 24.03 -3.74 14.13
CA THR A 189 23.75 -2.38 13.65
C THR A 189 22.26 -2.06 13.80
N HIS A 190 21.96 -0.83 14.22
CA HIS A 190 20.59 -0.34 14.38
C HIS A 190 20.36 0.90 13.52
N PHE A 191 19.20 0.94 12.87
CA PHE A 191 18.74 2.08 12.10
C PHE A 191 17.42 2.61 12.66
N ASN A 192 17.28 3.93 12.62
CA ASN A 192 16.08 4.65 13.01
C ASN A 192 15.84 5.75 11.97
N PHE A 193 14.77 5.59 11.19
CA PHE A 193 14.39 6.52 10.15
C PHE A 193 13.08 7.19 10.49
N GLU A 194 13.06 8.52 10.45
CA GLU A 194 11.83 9.28 10.40
C GLU A 194 11.25 9.22 8.99
N ILE A 195 9.98 8.89 8.90
CA ILE A 195 9.17 8.80 7.69
C ILE A 195 8.31 10.06 7.59
N LEU A 196 8.35 10.72 6.44
CA LEU A 196 7.62 11.93 6.15
C LEU A 196 6.34 11.59 5.40
N LEU A 197 5.27 11.29 6.12
CA LEU A 197 3.96 11.01 5.53
C LEU A 197 2.89 11.95 6.08
N ALA A 198 1.79 12.09 5.35
CA ALA A 198 0.60 12.71 5.91
C ALA A 198 0.07 11.87 7.08
N ASP A 199 -0.50 12.51 8.11
CA ASP A 199 -0.91 11.85 9.36
C ASP A 199 -1.82 10.63 9.13
N TYR A 200 -2.74 10.72 8.18
CA TYR A 200 -3.62 9.60 7.84
C TYR A 200 -2.87 8.41 7.22
N MET A 201 -1.81 8.65 6.43
CA MET A 201 -0.95 7.59 5.88
C MET A 201 -0.09 6.96 6.96
N GLN A 202 0.43 7.77 7.89
CA GLN A 202 1.15 7.25 9.06
C GLN A 202 0.26 6.29 9.86
N GLN A 203 -1.00 6.69 10.09
CA GLN A 203 -1.97 5.83 10.78
C GLN A 203 -2.23 4.53 10.00
N ILE A 204 -2.43 4.61 8.67
CA ILE A 204 -2.62 3.43 7.82
C ILE A 204 -1.43 2.48 7.95
N ILE A 205 -0.19 2.95 7.78
CA ILE A 205 0.99 2.09 7.90
C ILE A 205 1.10 1.51 9.31
N SER A 206 0.97 2.32 10.35
CA SER A 206 1.06 1.85 11.74
C SER A 206 0.05 0.74 12.03
N ASP A 207 -1.22 0.94 11.68
CA ASP A 207 -2.28 -0.06 11.89
C ASP A 207 -2.00 -1.34 11.09
N LEU A 208 -1.47 -1.24 9.87
CA LEU A 208 -1.14 -2.41 9.06
C LEU A 208 -0.02 -3.24 9.67
N PHE A 209 1.01 -2.59 10.20
CA PHE A 209 2.11 -3.30 10.87
C PHE A 209 1.66 -3.93 12.20
N GLU A 210 0.75 -3.30 12.93
CA GLU A 210 0.14 -3.90 14.13
C GLU A 210 -0.75 -5.11 13.78
N LEU A 211 -1.63 -4.97 12.78
CA LEU A 211 -2.44 -6.09 12.28
C LEU A 211 -1.58 -7.23 11.75
N TYR A 212 -0.42 -6.91 11.17
CA TYR A 212 0.57 -7.90 10.74
C TYR A 212 1.23 -8.62 11.91
N LYS A 213 1.60 -7.92 12.99
CA LYS A 213 2.19 -8.53 14.19
C LYS A 213 1.25 -9.55 14.83
N ILE A 214 -0.06 -9.28 14.86
CA ILE A 214 -1.07 -10.18 15.44
C ILE A 214 -1.14 -11.54 14.71
N LYS A 215 -0.68 -11.61 13.44
CA LYS A 215 -0.63 -12.88 12.68
C LYS A 215 0.61 -13.74 12.96
N LYS A 216 1.65 -13.21 13.61
CA LYS A 216 2.86 -13.95 13.98
C LYS A 216 2.76 -14.55 15.37
#